data_AF-A0A2T9JSN8-F1
#
_entry.id   AF-A0A2T9JSN8-F1
#
_cell.length_a   1.000
_cell.length_b   1.000
_cell.length_c   1.000
_cell.angle_alpha   90.00
_cell.angle_beta   90.00
_cell.angle_gamma   90.00
#
_symmetry.space_group_name_H-M   'P 1'
#
loop_
_entity.id
_entity.type
_entity.pdbx_description
1 polymer ?
#
loop_
_entity_poly.entity_id
_entity_poly.type
_entity_poly.pdbx_seq_one_letter_code
_entity_poly.pdbx_strand_id
1 'polypeptide(L)'
;MPRHGETIGQTPDWLPHERPMMPGSPSTPDFPLPFRVVHGLISLLIGVTGSLGTALISVNLPAIQGSLGLTPTQGAWLTTIYVMTNISMNLLLVKYRQQFGIRRFTLVFLSLYTVAAFAHLFLDNYPMALALRAISGVGAAALSALAMFYMLQAFPASFRMGALVLGVGVSQLGAPLARVISTGLLDAAYWHGLYALEACLAAACLAAVLLFRLPHGVRIHVFEKTDLLTFALLGGGLGLIVAVLGLGRIVWWFEAPWLGGALAAAVVMIAVASLVEHGRIHPLIDTRWVATGAFLRFCLNIALVRLILSEQSVGAAGLMNALGLAAEQQRWLYGVVLLATIAGVVVSATTLNQKTLAPQFLGSILLIALGAFLDARATVLTAPVNLYLSQALLAFAAAMFLGPAFMFGIGQLLTRGLGSIITFSVMFGVAQNLGGLFGASLLGTLQTVRAQHHAVYLAEHLTGSDPSVAATLQAYGGAYAATQGDPAFRAADGVALLTQQLVQQANILAFNDVFRVIGIIAVAQFFYAALLFVLLAVRAKRQGAAPPAPPQTSSKPASEPA
;
A
#
# COMPACT_ATOMS: atom_id res chain seq x y z
N MET A 1 1.00 -20.01 36.33
CA MET A 1 0.91 -19.06 35.21
C MET A 1 0.60 -19.86 33.94
N PRO A 2 -0.32 -19.40 33.08
CA PRO A 2 -0.63 -20.09 31.82
C PRO A 2 0.63 -20.20 30.95
N ARG A 3 0.81 -21.33 30.25
CA ARG A 3 1.99 -21.56 29.41
C ARG A 3 1.78 -20.97 28.01
N HIS A 4 2.85 -20.46 27.39
CA HIS A 4 2.79 -19.98 26.01
C HIS A 4 2.32 -21.10 25.06
N GLY A 5 1.37 -20.79 24.19
CA GLY A 5 0.74 -21.75 23.27
C GLY A 5 -0.43 -22.56 23.84
N GLU A 6 -0.72 -22.44 25.15
CA GLU A 6 -1.84 -23.14 25.78
C GLU A 6 -3.18 -22.55 25.33
N THR A 7 -4.10 -23.43 24.91
CA THR A 7 -5.43 -23.05 24.41
C THR A 7 -6.30 -22.44 25.50
N ILE A 8 -6.98 -21.35 25.18
CA ILE A 8 -7.82 -20.59 26.09
C ILE A 8 -9.28 -20.97 25.87
N GLY A 9 -9.88 -21.61 26.88
CA GLY A 9 -11.26 -22.05 26.86
C GLY A 9 -11.47 -23.39 26.14
N GLN A 10 -12.72 -23.85 26.10
CA GLN A 10 -13.08 -25.09 25.42
C GLN A 10 -13.04 -24.89 23.90
N THR A 11 -12.37 -25.80 23.19
CA THR A 11 -12.44 -25.89 21.73
C THR A 11 -13.79 -26.47 21.34
N PRO A 12 -14.63 -25.75 20.56
CA PRO A 12 -15.86 -26.31 20.03
C PRO A 12 -15.58 -27.56 19.18
N ASP A 13 -16.52 -28.49 19.15
CA ASP A 13 -16.41 -29.73 18.37
C ASP A 13 -16.69 -29.45 16.89
N TRP A 14 -15.67 -28.95 16.18
CA TRP A 14 -15.75 -28.62 14.76
C TRP A 14 -15.46 -29.83 13.88
N LEU A 15 -16.20 -29.95 12.78
CA LEU A 15 -15.83 -30.86 11.70
C LEU A 15 -14.42 -30.49 11.17
N PRO A 16 -13.64 -31.45 10.65
CA PRO A 16 -12.26 -31.21 10.22
C PRO A 16 -12.10 -30.04 9.23
N HIS A 17 -13.09 -29.81 8.35
CA HIS A 17 -13.08 -28.72 7.36
C HIS A 17 -13.54 -27.38 7.91
N GLU A 18 -14.22 -27.37 9.07
CA GLU A 18 -14.71 -26.15 9.74
C GLU A 18 -13.67 -25.55 10.67
N ARG A 19 -12.65 -26.32 11.03
CA ARG A 19 -11.57 -25.89 11.93
C ARG A 19 -10.89 -24.65 11.35
N PRO A 20 -10.62 -23.64 12.20
CA PRO A 20 -9.91 -22.45 11.76
C PRO A 20 -8.52 -22.84 11.27
N MET A 21 -8.09 -22.22 10.16
CA MET A 21 -6.77 -22.43 9.55
C MET A 21 -5.63 -22.10 10.53
N MET A 22 -5.85 -21.15 11.43
CA MET A 22 -4.89 -20.73 12.44
C MET A 22 -5.59 -20.33 13.76
N PRO A 23 -4.88 -20.38 14.90
CA PRO A 23 -5.33 -19.73 16.12
C PRO A 23 -5.62 -18.24 15.87
N GLY A 24 -6.75 -17.76 16.40
CA GLY A 24 -7.24 -16.39 16.22
C GLY A 24 -7.99 -16.13 14.90
N SER A 25 -7.91 -16.97 13.87
CA SER A 25 -8.76 -16.83 12.67
C SER A 25 -10.18 -17.36 12.94
N PRO A 26 -11.22 -16.84 12.28
CA PRO A 26 -12.56 -17.42 12.41
C PRO A 26 -12.60 -18.87 11.90
N SER A 27 -13.47 -19.69 12.48
CA SER A 27 -13.83 -20.99 11.90
C SER A 27 -14.60 -20.80 10.58
N THR A 28 -14.66 -21.83 9.74
CA THR A 28 -15.39 -21.79 8.46
C THR A 28 -16.55 -22.80 8.45
N PRO A 29 -17.63 -22.54 9.22
CA PRO A 29 -18.82 -23.40 9.21
C PRO A 29 -19.57 -23.28 7.90
N ASP A 30 -20.34 -24.31 7.56
CA ASP A 30 -21.15 -24.30 6.34
C ASP A 30 -22.39 -23.41 6.48
N PHE A 31 -22.26 -22.17 6.00
CA PHE A 31 -23.37 -21.21 5.99
C PHE A 31 -24.28 -21.35 4.76
N PRO A 32 -25.61 -21.07 4.91
CA PRO A 32 -26.50 -20.95 3.77
C PRO A 32 -26.13 -19.75 2.90
N LEU A 33 -26.47 -19.81 1.61
CA LEU A 33 -26.08 -18.80 0.61
C LEU A 33 -26.37 -17.35 1.01
N PRO A 34 -27.54 -16.99 1.60
CA PRO A 34 -27.81 -15.61 2.00
C PRO A 34 -26.81 -15.07 3.03
N PHE A 35 -26.39 -15.90 3.98
CA PHE A 35 -25.45 -15.51 5.01
C PHE A 35 -24.03 -15.30 4.44
N ARG A 36 -23.65 -16.11 3.44
CA ARG A 36 -22.40 -15.95 2.70
C ARG A 36 -22.37 -14.63 1.92
N VAL A 37 -23.46 -14.29 1.22
CA VAL A 37 -23.57 -13.01 0.51
C VAL A 37 -23.43 -11.82 1.45
N VAL A 38 -24.10 -11.87 2.61
CA VAL A 38 -23.97 -10.82 3.64
C VAL A 38 -22.52 -10.67 4.10
N HIS A 39 -21.80 -11.76 4.35
CA HIS A 39 -20.37 -11.70 4.73
C HIS A 39 -19.51 -11.08 3.62
N GLY A 40 -19.80 -11.38 2.35
CA GLY A 40 -19.13 -10.77 1.20
C GLY A 40 -19.37 -9.26 1.12
N LEU A 41 -20.61 -8.80 1.34
CA LEU A 41 -20.94 -7.38 1.37
C LEU A 41 -20.28 -6.65 2.55
N ILE A 42 -20.23 -7.27 3.73
CA ILE A 42 -19.53 -6.73 4.90
C ILE A 42 -18.03 -6.64 4.63
N SER A 43 -17.44 -7.64 3.97
CA SER A 43 -16.05 -7.57 3.55
C SER A 43 -15.79 -6.40 2.61
N LEU A 44 -16.66 -6.18 1.63
CA LEU A 44 -16.53 -5.08 0.68
C LEU A 44 -16.60 -3.74 1.43
N LEU A 45 -17.59 -3.59 2.31
CA LEU A 45 -17.77 -2.40 3.14
C LEU A 45 -16.53 -2.11 4.00
N ILE A 46 -16.04 -3.10 4.74
CA ILE A 46 -14.87 -2.94 5.63
C ILE A 46 -13.61 -2.63 4.82
N GLY A 47 -13.36 -3.35 3.72
CA GLY A 47 -12.16 -3.17 2.91
C GLY A 47 -12.12 -1.82 2.20
N VAL A 48 -13.27 -1.36 1.68
CA VAL A 48 -13.40 -0.02 1.10
C VAL A 48 -13.22 1.05 2.18
N THR A 49 -13.85 0.90 3.34
CA THR A 49 -13.71 1.86 4.46
C THR A 49 -12.26 1.99 4.91
N GLY A 50 -11.57 0.87 5.14
CA GLY A 50 -10.19 0.88 5.61
C GLY A 50 -9.18 1.44 4.59
N SER A 51 -9.45 1.27 3.29
CA SER A 51 -8.61 1.85 2.24
C SER A 51 -8.91 3.33 1.96
N LEU A 52 -10.18 3.74 2.08
CA LEU A 52 -10.59 5.14 1.93
C LEU A 52 -10.00 6.04 3.03
N GLY A 53 -9.86 5.55 4.27
CA GLY A 53 -9.38 6.37 5.40
C GLY A 53 -8.02 7.06 5.17
N THR A 54 -7.11 6.44 4.42
CA THR A 54 -5.88 7.12 4.00
C THR A 54 -6.00 7.80 2.63
N ALA A 55 -6.79 7.22 1.72
CA ALA A 55 -6.90 7.71 0.36
C ALA A 55 -7.60 9.07 0.29
N LEU A 56 -8.70 9.27 1.02
CA LEU A 56 -9.45 10.53 1.04
C LEU A 56 -8.56 11.71 1.48
N ILE A 57 -7.72 11.50 2.49
CA ILE A 57 -6.81 12.54 2.98
C ILE A 57 -5.64 12.75 2.01
N SER A 58 -5.03 11.66 1.52
CA SER A 58 -3.86 11.75 0.64
C SER A 58 -4.18 12.36 -0.72
N VAL A 59 -5.37 12.12 -1.27
CA VAL A 59 -5.82 12.67 -2.55
C VAL A 59 -6.13 14.17 -2.42
N ASN A 60 -6.79 14.56 -1.33
CA ASN A 60 -7.28 15.92 -1.13
C ASN A 60 -6.34 16.76 -0.27
N LEU A 61 -5.09 16.31 -0.10
CA LEU A 61 -4.15 16.96 0.80
C LEU A 61 -3.96 18.46 0.52
N PRO A 62 -3.85 18.92 -0.75
CA PRO A 62 -3.75 20.36 -1.04
C PRO A 62 -4.99 21.15 -0.61
N ALA A 63 -6.19 20.59 -0.79
CA ALA A 63 -7.43 21.24 -0.38
C ALA A 63 -7.54 21.34 1.15
N ILE A 64 -7.17 20.26 1.86
CA ILE A 64 -7.14 20.23 3.32
C ILE A 64 -6.11 21.24 3.85
N GLN A 65 -4.93 21.32 3.23
CA GLN A 65 -3.90 22.30 3.59
C GLN A 65 -4.39 23.74 3.44
N GLY A 66 -5.06 24.05 2.32
CA GLY A 66 -5.64 25.36 2.08
C GLY A 66 -6.71 25.74 3.10
N SER A 67 -7.64 24.83 3.40
CA SER A 67 -8.74 25.10 4.33
C SER A 67 -8.31 25.22 5.79
N LEU A 68 -7.31 24.44 6.22
CA LEU A 68 -6.80 24.44 7.60
C LEU A 68 -5.59 25.37 7.80
N GLY A 69 -5.14 26.06 6.76
CA GLY A 69 -3.94 26.92 6.82
C GLY A 69 -2.66 26.17 7.17
N LEU A 70 -2.55 24.90 6.75
CA LEU A 70 -1.41 24.05 7.10
C LEU A 70 -0.23 24.25 6.15
N THR A 71 0.98 24.18 6.68
CA THR A 71 2.18 24.14 5.84
C THR A 71 2.26 22.81 5.07
N PRO A 72 3.03 22.76 3.96
CA PRO A 72 3.27 21.51 3.22
C PRO A 72 3.78 20.38 4.13
N THR A 73 4.68 20.70 5.05
CA THR A 73 5.24 19.77 6.05
C THR A 73 4.19 19.27 7.03
N GLN A 74 3.33 20.16 7.55
CA GLN A 74 2.24 19.78 8.45
C GLN A 74 1.23 18.85 7.76
N GLY A 75 0.85 19.15 6.51
CA GLY A 75 -0.04 18.26 5.75
C GLY A 75 0.58 16.88 5.49
N ALA A 76 1.86 16.81 5.13
CA ALA A 76 2.55 15.52 4.95
C ALA A 76 2.55 14.65 6.22
N TRP A 77 2.64 15.26 7.39
CA TRP A 77 2.55 14.55 8.66
C TRP A 77 1.20 13.85 8.86
N LEU A 78 0.09 14.41 8.37
CA LEU A 78 -1.25 13.81 8.49
C LEU A 78 -1.35 12.46 7.76
N THR A 79 -0.70 12.29 6.61
CA THR A 79 -0.65 11.01 5.89
C THR A 79 0.43 10.10 6.45
N THR A 80 1.59 10.67 6.80
CA THR A 80 2.74 9.91 7.31
C THR A 80 2.45 9.24 8.65
N ILE A 81 1.86 9.95 9.62
CA ILE A 81 1.59 9.40 10.96
C ILE A 81 0.58 8.25 10.93
N TYR A 82 -0.37 8.30 9.99
CA TYR A 82 -1.34 7.23 9.78
C TYR A 82 -0.63 5.95 9.33
N VAL A 83 0.26 6.04 8.33
CA VAL A 83 1.00 4.87 7.86
C VAL A 83 2.01 4.39 8.92
N MET A 84 2.62 5.32 9.63
CA MET A 84 3.58 5.06 10.72
C MET A 84 2.96 4.18 11.81
N THR A 85 1.77 4.56 12.29
CA THR A 85 1.03 3.80 13.31
C THR A 85 0.41 2.52 12.75
N ASN A 86 -0.04 2.54 11.49
CA ASN A 86 -0.59 1.36 10.83
C ASN A 86 0.43 0.21 10.73
N ILE A 87 1.64 0.49 10.24
CA ILE A 87 2.72 -0.51 10.14
C ILE A 87 3.14 -1.00 11.53
N SER A 88 3.32 -0.06 12.47
CA SER A 88 3.72 -0.40 13.84
C SER A 88 2.70 -1.33 14.49
N MET A 89 1.41 -0.98 14.42
CA MET A 89 0.36 -1.76 15.06
C MET A 89 0.22 -3.17 14.47
N ASN A 90 0.48 -3.34 13.17
CA ASN A 90 0.40 -4.63 12.49
C ASN A 90 1.21 -5.74 13.20
N LEU A 91 2.33 -5.37 13.84
CA LEU A 91 3.17 -6.24 14.66
C LEU A 91 2.40 -6.96 15.77
N LEU A 92 1.49 -6.26 16.45
CA LEU A 92 0.77 -6.78 17.61
C LEU A 92 -0.60 -7.36 17.25
N LEU A 93 -1.19 -6.97 16.12
CA LEU A 93 -2.56 -7.35 15.76
C LEU A 93 -2.74 -8.87 15.67
N VAL A 94 -1.74 -9.59 15.16
CA VAL A 94 -1.83 -11.06 15.04
C VAL A 94 -1.82 -11.73 16.42
N LYS A 95 -0.91 -11.33 17.32
CA LYS A 95 -0.88 -11.84 18.72
C LYS A 95 -2.14 -11.47 19.49
N TYR A 96 -2.61 -10.23 19.34
CA TYR A 96 -3.85 -9.76 19.96
C TYR A 96 -5.03 -10.64 19.57
N ARG A 97 -5.14 -10.93 18.27
CA ARG A 97 -6.19 -11.80 17.74
C ARG A 97 -6.07 -13.25 18.24
N GLN A 98 -4.85 -13.79 18.32
CA GLN A 98 -4.61 -15.15 18.82
C GLN A 98 -4.99 -15.31 20.30
N GLN A 99 -4.74 -14.30 21.14
CA GLN A 99 -5.03 -14.37 22.57
C GLN A 99 -6.44 -13.95 22.95
N PHE A 100 -6.91 -12.80 22.46
CA PHE A 100 -8.20 -12.25 22.85
C PHE A 100 -9.34 -12.67 21.92
N GLY A 101 -9.02 -13.28 20.78
CA GLY A 101 -9.97 -13.77 19.79
C GLY A 101 -10.47 -12.70 18.82
N ILE A 102 -11.01 -13.15 17.69
CA ILE A 102 -11.47 -12.28 16.60
C ILE A 102 -12.58 -11.30 17.02
N ARG A 103 -13.48 -11.70 17.92
CA ARG A 103 -14.62 -10.85 18.34
C ARG A 103 -14.16 -9.60 19.10
N ARG A 104 -13.28 -9.76 20.09
CA ARG A 104 -12.74 -8.62 20.85
C ARG A 104 -11.84 -7.77 19.97
N PHE A 105 -11.06 -8.41 19.09
CA PHE A 105 -10.26 -7.74 18.09
C PHE A 105 -11.11 -6.81 17.23
N THR A 106 -12.20 -7.30 16.61
CA THR A 106 -13.03 -6.44 15.78
C THR A 106 -13.64 -5.29 16.55
N LEU A 107 -14.24 -5.57 17.72
CA LEU A 107 -14.92 -4.53 18.49
C LEU A 107 -13.98 -3.42 18.95
N VAL A 108 -12.78 -3.75 19.45
CA VAL A 108 -11.85 -2.74 19.95
C VAL A 108 -11.32 -1.86 18.82
N PHE A 109 -10.77 -2.46 17.76
CA PHE A 109 -10.12 -1.68 16.70
C PHE A 109 -11.11 -0.95 15.80
N LEU A 110 -12.28 -1.56 15.52
CA LEU A 110 -13.30 -0.90 14.72
C LEU A 110 -13.96 0.23 15.51
N SER A 111 -14.26 0.04 16.80
CA SER A 111 -14.79 1.14 17.63
C SER A 111 -13.78 2.27 17.78
N LEU A 112 -12.49 1.95 17.95
CA LEU A 112 -11.42 2.95 18.00
C LEU A 112 -11.37 3.76 16.70
N TYR A 113 -11.43 3.08 15.55
CA TYR A 113 -11.48 3.71 14.23
C TYR A 113 -12.72 4.60 14.06
N THR A 114 -13.91 4.09 14.43
CA THR A 114 -15.18 4.84 14.37
C THR A 114 -15.14 6.08 15.25
N VAL A 115 -14.70 5.96 16.51
CA VAL A 115 -14.61 7.10 17.44
C VAL A 115 -13.64 8.15 16.91
N ALA A 116 -12.49 7.75 16.37
CA ALA A 116 -11.54 8.70 15.77
C ALA A 116 -12.13 9.41 14.54
N ALA A 117 -12.86 8.68 13.67
CA ALA A 117 -13.53 9.25 12.50
C ALA A 117 -14.61 10.28 12.88
N PHE A 118 -15.42 10.01 13.93
CA PHE A 118 -16.37 11.00 14.44
C PHE A 118 -15.66 12.18 15.12
N ALA A 119 -14.61 11.93 15.90
CA ALA A 119 -13.87 13.00 16.57
C ALA A 119 -13.25 14.00 15.58
N HIS A 120 -12.87 13.54 14.38
CA HIS A 120 -12.39 14.41 13.30
C HIS A 120 -13.42 15.44 12.81
N LEU A 121 -14.71 15.19 13.01
CA LEU A 121 -15.78 16.14 12.63
C LEU A 121 -15.90 17.34 13.56
N PHE A 122 -15.38 17.23 14.78
CA PHE A 122 -15.54 18.24 15.83
C PHE A 122 -14.24 18.98 16.16
N LEU A 123 -13.09 18.52 15.64
CA LEU A 123 -11.77 18.97 16.07
C LEU A 123 -11.00 19.59 14.92
N ASP A 124 -11.02 20.93 14.87
CA ASP A 124 -10.45 21.74 13.78
C ASP A 124 -9.05 22.29 14.12
N ASN A 125 -8.18 21.46 14.73
CA ASN A 125 -6.81 21.89 15.02
C ASN A 125 -5.77 20.84 14.60
N TYR A 126 -4.58 21.31 14.22
CA TYR A 126 -3.52 20.45 13.70
C TYR A 126 -3.06 19.35 14.69
N PRO A 127 -2.75 19.64 15.97
CA PRO A 127 -2.29 18.61 16.90
C PRO A 127 -3.32 17.50 17.13
N MET A 128 -4.60 17.84 17.26
CA MET A 128 -5.67 16.85 17.40
C MET A 128 -5.89 16.10 16.10
N ALA A 129 -5.87 16.77 14.94
CA ALA A 129 -5.94 16.09 13.65
C ALA A 129 -4.79 15.08 13.50
N LEU A 130 -3.57 15.43 13.92
CA LEU A 130 -2.43 14.53 13.90
C LEU A 130 -2.62 13.33 14.85
N ALA A 131 -3.08 13.57 16.07
CA ALA A 131 -3.35 12.52 17.05
C ALA A 131 -4.46 11.55 16.60
N LEU A 132 -5.57 12.09 16.08
CA LEU A 132 -6.66 11.30 15.54
C LEU A 132 -6.23 10.47 14.34
N ARG A 133 -5.39 11.02 13.45
CA ARG A 133 -4.81 10.26 12.33
C ARG A 133 -3.93 9.11 12.80
N ALA A 134 -3.19 9.29 13.89
CA ALA A 134 -2.43 8.22 14.53
C ALA A 134 -3.37 7.11 15.05
N ILE A 135 -4.48 7.48 15.69
CA ILE A 135 -5.48 6.54 16.19
C ILE A 135 -6.18 5.80 15.03
N SER A 136 -6.57 6.51 13.97
CA SER A 136 -7.15 5.92 12.77
C SER A 136 -6.18 4.95 12.09
N GLY A 137 -4.88 5.24 12.08
CA GLY A 137 -3.87 4.32 11.55
C GLY A 137 -3.81 3.00 12.31
N VAL A 138 -3.88 3.04 13.65
CA VAL A 138 -3.98 1.86 14.53
C VAL A 138 -5.23 1.04 14.20
N GLY A 139 -6.39 1.69 14.09
CA GLY A 139 -7.65 1.01 13.75
C GLY A 139 -7.66 0.41 12.35
N ALA A 140 -7.18 1.15 11.35
CA ALA A 140 -7.15 0.74 9.96
C ALA A 140 -6.34 -0.52 9.69
N ALA A 141 -5.27 -0.75 10.47
CA ALA A 141 -4.46 -1.96 10.36
C ALA A 141 -5.28 -3.23 10.63
N ALA A 142 -6.33 -3.14 11.47
CA ALA A 142 -7.25 -4.24 11.72
C ALA A 142 -8.28 -4.43 10.59
N LEU A 143 -8.76 -3.33 9.96
CA LEU A 143 -9.79 -3.39 8.92
C LEU A 143 -9.36 -4.24 7.72
N SER A 144 -8.09 -4.14 7.29
CA SER A 144 -7.58 -4.98 6.18
C SER A 144 -7.66 -6.48 6.48
N ALA A 145 -7.33 -6.88 7.71
CA ALA A 145 -7.44 -8.27 8.14
C ALA A 145 -8.91 -8.72 8.25
N LEU A 146 -9.78 -7.83 8.74
CA LEU A 146 -11.22 -8.11 8.85
C LEU A 146 -11.88 -8.29 7.49
N ALA A 147 -11.57 -7.44 6.51
CA ALA A 147 -12.06 -7.60 5.15
C ALA A 147 -11.70 -8.99 4.60
N MET A 148 -10.43 -9.38 4.70
CA MET A 148 -9.99 -10.71 4.29
C MET A 148 -10.75 -11.85 5.01
N PHE A 149 -10.96 -11.74 6.33
CA PHE A 149 -11.68 -12.76 7.09
C PHE A 149 -13.17 -12.84 6.76
N TYR A 150 -13.84 -11.72 6.55
CA TYR A 150 -15.24 -11.71 6.11
C TYR A 150 -15.37 -12.27 4.69
N MET A 151 -14.44 -11.95 3.79
CA MET A 151 -14.46 -12.50 2.43
C MET A 151 -14.30 -14.01 2.41
N LEU A 152 -13.45 -14.55 3.30
CA LEU A 152 -13.28 -15.99 3.45
C LEU A 152 -14.58 -16.72 3.84
N GLN A 153 -15.48 -16.06 4.57
CA GLN A 153 -16.79 -16.63 4.94
C GLN A 153 -17.83 -16.53 3.81
N ALA A 154 -17.57 -15.69 2.81
CA ALA A 154 -18.48 -15.48 1.68
C ALA A 154 -18.43 -16.63 0.65
N PHE A 155 -17.40 -17.46 0.69
CA PHE A 155 -17.16 -18.49 -0.32
C PHE A 155 -16.94 -19.87 0.29
N PRO A 156 -17.30 -20.96 -0.42
CA PRO A 156 -16.99 -22.32 0.00
C PRO A 156 -15.48 -22.57 0.02
N ALA A 157 -15.06 -23.60 0.75
CA ALA A 157 -13.65 -23.98 0.86
C ALA A 157 -12.97 -24.26 -0.49
N SER A 158 -13.72 -24.69 -1.51
CA SER A 158 -13.22 -24.90 -2.88
C SER A 158 -12.73 -23.61 -3.55
N PHE A 159 -13.30 -22.45 -3.20
CA PHE A 159 -12.92 -21.14 -3.76
C PHE A 159 -12.09 -20.30 -2.77
N ARG A 160 -11.47 -20.94 -1.77
CA ARG A 160 -10.75 -20.25 -0.69
C ARG A 160 -9.60 -19.37 -1.19
N MET A 161 -8.86 -19.79 -2.22
CA MET A 161 -7.80 -18.96 -2.82
C MET A 161 -8.36 -17.69 -3.46
N GLY A 162 -9.44 -17.82 -4.25
CA GLY A 162 -10.12 -16.67 -4.85
C GLY A 162 -10.66 -15.72 -3.79
N ALA A 163 -11.27 -16.24 -2.72
CA ALA A 163 -11.76 -15.45 -1.59
C ALA A 163 -10.64 -14.66 -0.87
N LEU A 164 -9.46 -15.27 -0.70
CA LEU A 164 -8.29 -14.56 -0.16
C LEU A 164 -7.87 -13.39 -1.06
N VAL A 165 -7.80 -13.62 -2.38
CA VAL A 165 -7.45 -12.58 -3.34
C VAL A 165 -8.49 -11.47 -3.37
N LEU A 166 -9.78 -11.80 -3.39
CA LEU A 166 -10.86 -10.81 -3.32
C LEU A 166 -10.75 -10.00 -2.02
N GLY A 167 -10.56 -10.66 -0.88
CA GLY A 167 -10.54 -10.01 0.43
C GLY A 167 -9.38 -9.02 0.59
N VAL A 168 -8.19 -9.37 0.10
CA VAL A 168 -7.03 -8.46 0.09
C VAL A 168 -7.17 -7.42 -1.02
N GLY A 169 -7.69 -7.81 -2.19
CA GLY A 169 -7.87 -6.99 -3.39
C GLY A 169 -8.84 -5.84 -3.23
N VAL A 170 -9.90 -5.98 -2.41
CA VAL A 170 -10.85 -4.89 -2.11
C VAL A 170 -10.14 -3.63 -1.61
N SER A 171 -9.03 -3.77 -0.88
CA SER A 171 -8.27 -2.62 -0.35
C SER A 171 -7.65 -1.75 -1.45
N GLN A 172 -7.51 -2.26 -2.68
CA GLN A 172 -6.96 -1.51 -3.81
C GLN A 172 -7.98 -0.52 -4.41
N LEU A 173 -9.26 -0.64 -4.05
CA LEU A 173 -10.32 0.22 -4.58
C LEU A 173 -10.32 1.63 -3.94
N GLY A 174 -9.76 1.78 -2.74
CA GLY A 174 -9.85 3.04 -1.98
C GLY A 174 -9.25 4.26 -2.70
N ALA A 175 -8.05 4.13 -3.27
CA ALA A 175 -7.38 5.24 -3.96
C ALA A 175 -8.14 5.78 -5.18
N PRO A 176 -8.52 4.95 -6.18
CA PRO A 176 -9.31 5.45 -7.30
C PRO A 176 -10.72 5.89 -6.88
N LEU A 177 -11.36 5.17 -5.96
CA LEU A 177 -12.69 5.54 -5.47
C LEU A 177 -12.67 6.92 -4.80
N ALA A 178 -11.67 7.21 -3.97
CA ALA A 178 -11.49 8.52 -3.37
C ALA A 178 -11.45 9.61 -4.44
N ARG A 179 -10.67 9.44 -5.51
CA ARG A 179 -10.58 10.45 -6.58
C ARG A 179 -11.88 10.65 -7.35
N VAL A 180 -12.70 9.63 -7.49
CA VAL A 180 -14.03 9.74 -8.13
C VAL A 180 -15.01 10.54 -7.27
N ILE A 181 -15.06 10.27 -5.96
CA ILE A 181 -16.08 10.83 -5.07
C ILE A 181 -15.69 12.15 -4.39
N SER A 182 -14.38 12.48 -4.33
CA SER A 182 -13.89 13.60 -3.49
C SER A 182 -14.46 14.96 -3.88
N THR A 183 -14.67 15.22 -5.16
CA THR A 183 -15.17 16.52 -5.65
C THR A 183 -16.53 16.86 -5.06
N GLY A 184 -17.51 15.97 -5.21
CA GLY A 184 -18.85 16.20 -4.64
C GLY A 184 -18.86 16.30 -3.11
N LEU A 185 -17.91 15.64 -2.42
CA LEU A 185 -17.78 15.75 -0.96
C LEU A 185 -17.20 17.10 -0.52
N LEU A 186 -16.19 17.58 -1.23
CA LEU A 186 -15.59 18.90 -1.00
C LEU A 186 -16.58 20.03 -1.31
N ASP A 187 -17.40 19.89 -2.35
CA ASP A 187 -18.41 20.90 -2.70
C ASP A 187 -19.54 20.94 -1.65
N ALA A 188 -19.90 19.79 -1.07
CA ALA A 188 -21.00 19.70 -0.12
C ALA A 188 -20.67 20.26 1.27
N ALA A 189 -19.48 19.97 1.80
CA ALA A 189 -19.10 20.34 3.17
C ALA A 189 -17.59 20.52 3.33
N TYR A 190 -16.88 20.95 2.29
CA TYR A 190 -15.42 21.08 2.29
C TYR A 190 -14.73 19.81 2.82
N TRP A 191 -13.72 19.97 3.66
CA TRP A 191 -12.96 18.86 4.23
C TRP A 191 -13.77 18.06 5.27
N HIS A 192 -14.77 18.66 5.93
CA HIS A 192 -15.68 17.94 6.83
C HIS A 192 -16.50 16.88 6.08
N GLY A 193 -16.85 17.12 4.81
CA GLY A 193 -17.54 16.14 3.97
C GLY A 193 -16.76 14.83 3.79
N LEU A 194 -15.44 14.91 3.71
CA LEU A 194 -14.56 13.73 3.62
C LEU A 194 -14.60 12.90 4.92
N TYR A 195 -14.47 13.57 6.07
CA TYR A 195 -14.52 12.89 7.38
C TYR A 195 -15.93 12.41 7.72
N ALA A 196 -16.99 13.10 7.25
CA ALA A 196 -18.37 12.68 7.47
C ALA A 196 -18.64 11.35 6.76
N LEU A 197 -18.17 11.21 5.52
CA LEU A 197 -18.24 9.94 4.80
C LEU A 197 -17.46 8.84 5.54
N GLU A 198 -16.22 9.12 5.96
CA GLU A 198 -15.41 8.16 6.71
C GLU A 198 -16.10 7.71 8.01
N ALA A 199 -16.66 8.65 8.78
CA ALA A 199 -17.40 8.37 10.01
C ALA A 199 -18.66 7.53 9.77
N CYS A 200 -19.45 7.87 8.74
CA CYS A 200 -20.64 7.11 8.36
C CYS A 200 -20.29 5.68 7.92
N LEU A 201 -19.24 5.52 7.12
CA LEU A 201 -18.77 4.20 6.69
C LEU A 201 -18.24 3.38 7.87
N ALA A 202 -17.49 3.99 8.78
CA ALA A 202 -17.00 3.36 10.00
C ALA A 202 -18.16 2.93 10.91
N ALA A 203 -19.19 3.75 11.07
CA ALA A 203 -20.40 3.42 11.81
C ALA A 203 -21.17 2.26 11.16
N ALA A 204 -21.32 2.29 9.83
CA ALA A 204 -21.95 1.21 9.08
C ALA A 204 -21.19 -0.11 9.23
N CYS A 205 -19.85 -0.08 9.17
CA CYS A 205 -19.02 -1.24 9.45
C CYS A 205 -19.28 -1.78 10.86
N LEU A 206 -19.29 -0.91 11.87
CA LEU A 206 -19.50 -1.30 13.26
C LEU A 206 -20.88 -1.94 13.46
N ALA A 207 -21.93 -1.34 12.91
CA ALA A 207 -23.29 -1.88 12.94
C ALA A 207 -23.37 -3.24 12.25
N ALA A 208 -22.79 -3.36 11.06
CA ALA A 208 -22.81 -4.59 10.28
C ALA A 208 -22.09 -5.75 11.00
N VAL A 209 -20.94 -5.49 11.63
CA VAL A 209 -20.22 -6.51 12.40
C VAL A 209 -20.96 -6.89 13.70
N LEU A 210 -21.64 -5.93 14.35
CA LEU A 210 -22.43 -6.21 15.54
C LEU A 210 -23.62 -7.14 15.24
N LEU A 211 -24.25 -6.96 14.08
CA LEU A 211 -25.35 -7.78 13.56
C LEU A 211 -24.87 -9.15 13.05
N PHE A 212 -23.84 -9.17 12.21
CA PHE A 212 -23.32 -10.38 11.57
C PHE A 212 -21.88 -10.64 12.02
N ARG A 213 -21.76 -11.34 13.15
CA ARG A 213 -20.49 -11.60 13.81
C ARG A 213 -19.74 -12.75 13.15
N LEU A 214 -18.42 -12.61 13.07
CA LEU A 214 -17.56 -13.71 12.66
C LEU A 214 -17.66 -14.90 13.64
N PRO A 215 -17.57 -16.15 13.13
CA PRO A 215 -17.48 -17.34 13.94
C PRO A 215 -16.32 -17.31 14.94
N HIS A 216 -16.49 -18.02 16.06
CA HIS A 216 -15.44 -18.13 17.07
C HIS A 216 -14.25 -18.93 16.52
N GLY A 217 -13.04 -18.49 16.84
CA GLY A 217 -11.79 -19.21 16.56
C GLY A 217 -11.14 -19.76 17.82
N VAL A 218 -10.10 -20.57 17.64
CA VAL A 218 -9.23 -21.04 18.75
C VAL A 218 -8.45 -19.87 19.32
N ARG A 219 -8.35 -19.79 20.64
CA ARG A 219 -7.53 -18.81 21.36
C ARG A 219 -6.36 -19.49 22.04
N ILE A 220 -5.22 -18.83 22.11
CA ILE A 220 -3.99 -19.34 22.74
C ILE A 220 -3.28 -18.22 23.50
N HIS A 221 -2.52 -18.53 24.56
CA HIS A 221 -1.68 -17.53 25.23
C HIS A 221 -0.41 -17.23 24.41
N VAL A 222 -0.20 -15.97 24.01
CA VAL A 222 0.91 -15.59 23.10
C VAL A 222 1.67 -14.32 23.54
N PHE A 223 1.08 -13.47 24.37
CA PHE A 223 1.77 -12.26 24.87
C PHE A 223 2.82 -12.59 25.93
N GLU A 224 4.01 -12.07 25.71
CA GLU A 224 5.12 -12.06 26.68
C GLU A 224 5.52 -10.61 27.01
N LYS A 225 6.04 -10.33 28.22
CA LYS A 225 6.42 -8.96 28.62
C LYS A 225 7.47 -8.35 27.69
N THR A 226 8.36 -9.17 27.15
CA THR A 226 9.40 -8.81 26.18
C THR A 226 8.82 -8.38 24.82
N ASP A 227 7.57 -8.73 24.50
CA ASP A 227 6.91 -8.25 23.27
C ASP A 227 6.73 -6.74 23.27
N LEU A 228 6.57 -6.10 24.44
CA LEU A 228 6.46 -4.65 24.54
C LEU A 228 7.78 -3.97 24.13
N LEU A 229 8.92 -4.55 24.54
CA LEU A 229 10.24 -4.05 24.16
C LEU A 229 10.47 -4.22 22.65
N THR A 230 10.18 -5.41 22.10
CA THR A 230 10.31 -5.63 20.65
C THR A 230 9.39 -4.71 19.86
N PHE A 231 8.15 -4.51 20.31
CA PHE A 231 7.22 -3.58 19.68
C PHE A 231 7.72 -2.14 19.71
N ALA A 232 8.22 -1.67 20.86
CA ALA A 232 8.75 -0.32 20.99
C ALA A 232 9.96 -0.10 20.07
N LEU A 233 10.89 -1.05 20.02
CA LEU A 233 12.09 -0.97 19.19
C LEU A 233 11.77 -1.12 17.70
N LEU A 234 11.09 -2.20 17.31
CA LEU A 234 10.83 -2.49 15.91
C LEU A 234 9.73 -1.59 15.33
N GLY A 235 8.64 -1.37 16.06
CA GLY A 235 7.57 -0.45 15.67
C GLY A 235 8.08 0.99 15.61
N GLY A 236 8.84 1.43 16.62
CA GLY A 236 9.49 2.75 16.61
C GLY A 236 10.46 2.90 15.45
N GLY A 237 11.32 1.91 15.20
CA GLY A 237 12.27 1.94 14.09
C GLY A 237 11.61 1.96 12.71
N LEU A 238 10.61 1.10 12.48
CA LEU A 238 9.82 1.12 11.24
C LEU A 238 9.06 2.45 11.09
N GLY A 239 8.54 2.99 12.19
CA GLY A 239 7.86 4.27 12.21
C GLY A 239 8.77 5.44 11.83
N LEU A 240 10.01 5.44 12.32
CA LEU A 240 11.02 6.43 11.92
C LEU A 240 11.41 6.31 10.45
N ILE A 241 11.51 5.09 9.90
CA ILE A 241 11.72 4.91 8.44
C ILE A 241 10.54 5.53 7.66
N VAL A 242 9.31 5.28 8.09
CA VAL A 242 8.12 5.89 7.47
C VAL A 242 8.18 7.41 7.54
N ALA A 243 8.59 7.98 8.67
CA ALA A 243 8.76 9.41 8.83
C ALA A 243 9.81 9.98 7.86
N VAL A 244 10.98 9.33 7.76
CA VAL A 244 12.05 9.75 6.85
C VAL A 244 11.62 9.68 5.39
N LEU A 245 10.95 8.60 4.97
CA LEU A 245 10.47 8.46 3.59
C LEU A 245 9.29 9.39 3.27
N GLY A 246 8.38 9.60 4.22
CA GLY A 246 7.20 10.44 4.05
C GLY A 246 7.54 11.93 3.98
N LEU A 247 8.52 12.39 4.77
CA LEU A 247 8.91 13.80 4.83
C LEU A 247 10.16 14.15 4.02
N GLY A 248 11.03 13.18 3.71
CA GLY A 248 12.36 13.42 3.15
C GLY A 248 12.35 14.30 1.90
N ARG A 249 11.42 14.05 0.97
CA ARG A 249 11.26 14.89 -0.22
C ARG A 249 10.75 16.30 0.08
N ILE A 250 9.88 16.46 1.08
CA ILE A 250 9.20 17.74 1.36
C ILE A 250 10.11 18.71 2.10
N VAL A 251 10.84 18.24 3.10
CA VAL A 251 11.82 19.07 3.84
C VAL A 251 13.20 19.08 3.19
N TRP A 252 13.34 18.35 2.07
CA TRP A 252 14.56 18.05 1.35
C TRP A 252 15.60 17.26 2.16
N TRP A 253 16.07 16.16 1.56
CA TRP A 253 16.80 15.08 2.25
C TRP A 253 17.98 15.52 3.11
N PHE A 254 18.75 16.51 2.64
CA PHE A 254 19.99 16.94 3.29
C PHE A 254 19.87 18.24 4.08
N GLU A 255 18.74 18.96 3.95
CA GLU A 255 18.53 20.27 4.62
C GLU A 255 17.95 20.12 6.03
N ALA A 256 17.43 18.94 6.35
CA ALA A 256 16.81 18.64 7.63
C ALA A 256 17.64 17.59 8.41
N PRO A 257 18.58 18.01 9.30
CA PRO A 257 19.47 17.09 10.01
C PRO A 257 18.75 16.02 10.85
N TRP A 258 17.53 16.33 11.33
CA TRP A 258 16.71 15.39 12.09
C TRP A 258 16.35 14.14 11.29
N LEU A 259 16.29 14.20 9.95
CA LEU A 259 16.07 13.02 9.10
C LEU A 259 17.22 12.01 9.23
N GLY A 260 18.47 12.51 9.23
CA GLY A 260 19.65 11.68 9.41
C GLY A 260 19.68 11.03 10.80
N GLY A 261 19.37 11.81 11.84
CA GLY A 261 19.24 11.30 13.21
C GLY A 261 18.12 10.26 13.36
N ALA A 262 16.96 10.50 12.74
CA ALA A 262 15.84 9.56 12.73
C ALA A 262 16.18 8.26 12.00
N LEU A 263 16.87 8.33 10.85
CA LEU A 263 17.30 7.15 10.10
C LEU A 263 18.34 6.34 10.87
N ALA A 264 19.34 7.00 11.47
CA ALA A 264 20.35 6.35 12.31
C ALA A 264 19.70 5.66 13.52
N ALA A 265 18.79 6.34 14.21
CA ALA A 265 18.02 5.77 15.32
C ALA A 265 17.18 4.58 14.85
N ALA A 266 16.52 4.67 13.69
CA ALA A 266 15.75 3.57 13.12
C ALA A 266 16.60 2.32 12.87
N VAL A 267 17.78 2.48 12.27
CA VAL A 267 18.73 1.38 12.01
C VAL A 267 19.17 0.74 13.33
N VAL A 268 19.54 1.55 14.32
CA VAL A 268 19.94 1.05 15.65
C VAL A 268 18.78 0.31 16.33
N MET A 269 17.58 0.87 16.33
CA MET A 269 16.40 0.25 16.96
C MET A 269 16.04 -1.08 16.30
N ILE A 270 16.06 -1.17 14.96
CA ILE A 270 15.78 -2.41 14.23
C ILE A 270 16.89 -3.44 14.44
N ALA A 271 18.17 -3.02 14.48
CA ALA A 271 19.29 -3.91 14.76
C ALA A 271 19.19 -4.50 16.18
N VAL A 272 18.95 -3.65 17.18
CA VAL A 272 18.77 -4.10 18.58
C VAL A 272 17.54 -5.01 18.70
N ALA A 273 16.41 -4.64 18.09
CA ALA A 273 15.22 -5.51 18.07
C ALA A 273 15.52 -6.88 17.46
N SER A 274 16.28 -6.91 16.35
CA SER A 274 16.64 -8.15 15.68
C SER A 274 17.54 -9.04 16.53
N LEU A 275 18.49 -8.46 17.26
CA LEU A 275 19.36 -9.20 18.19
C LEU A 275 18.57 -9.76 19.38
N VAL A 276 17.67 -8.95 19.96
CA VAL A 276 16.78 -9.38 21.04
C VAL A 276 15.90 -10.54 20.57
N GLU A 277 15.24 -10.41 19.42
CA GLU A 277 14.38 -11.44 18.86
C GLU A 277 15.13 -12.73 18.49
N HIS A 278 16.38 -12.63 18.05
CA HIS A 278 17.18 -13.81 17.70
C HIS A 278 17.48 -14.72 18.91
N GLY A 279 17.56 -14.14 20.11
CA GLY A 279 17.77 -14.86 21.37
C GLY A 279 16.50 -15.40 22.01
N ARG A 280 15.32 -15.08 21.50
CA ARG A 280 14.03 -15.49 22.10
C ARG A 280 13.63 -16.90 21.70
N ILE A 281 13.00 -17.61 22.64
CA ILE A 281 12.40 -18.92 22.41
C ILE A 281 11.12 -18.80 21.57
N HIS A 282 10.29 -17.78 21.85
CA HIS A 282 9.07 -17.47 21.10
C HIS A 282 9.17 -16.07 20.46
N PRO A 283 9.93 -15.93 19.36
CA PRO A 283 10.08 -14.63 18.72
C PRO A 283 8.75 -14.13 18.13
N LEU A 284 8.51 -12.82 18.22
CA LEU A 284 7.46 -12.10 17.50
C LEU A 284 7.73 -12.14 15.98
N ILE A 285 9.00 -12.02 15.61
CA ILE A 285 9.48 -12.12 14.22
C ILE A 285 10.57 -13.19 14.16
N ASP A 286 10.33 -14.23 13.37
CA ASP A 286 11.33 -15.27 13.09
C ASP A 286 12.49 -14.68 12.25
N THR A 287 13.48 -14.11 12.94
CA THR A 287 14.64 -13.46 12.31
C THR A 287 15.47 -14.43 11.48
N ARG A 288 15.49 -15.73 11.84
CA ARG A 288 16.20 -16.78 11.08
C ARG A 288 15.56 -17.00 9.73
N TRP A 289 14.23 -16.99 9.70
CA TRP A 289 13.48 -17.11 8.46
C TRP A 289 13.55 -15.84 7.61
N VAL A 290 13.42 -14.66 8.23
CA VAL A 290 13.53 -13.37 7.52
C VAL A 290 14.91 -13.19 6.87
N ALA A 291 15.98 -13.62 7.55
CA ALA A 291 17.34 -13.57 7.02
C ALA A 291 17.62 -14.59 5.89
N THR A 292 16.69 -15.51 5.63
CA THR A 292 16.86 -16.48 4.53
C THR A 292 16.75 -15.78 3.19
N GLY A 293 17.69 -16.02 2.28
CA GLY A 293 17.70 -15.36 0.97
C GLY A 293 16.42 -15.56 0.14
N ALA A 294 15.68 -16.65 0.35
CA ALA A 294 14.39 -16.88 -0.29
C ALA A 294 13.30 -15.89 0.19
N PHE A 295 13.24 -15.63 1.49
CA PHE A 295 12.27 -14.69 2.08
C PHE A 295 12.65 -13.25 1.78
N LEU A 296 13.95 -12.91 1.83
CA LEU A 296 14.43 -11.57 1.48
C LEU A 296 14.15 -11.23 0.01
N ARG A 297 14.38 -12.18 -0.91
CA ARG A 297 14.00 -12.01 -2.33
C ARG A 297 12.49 -11.85 -2.50
N PHE A 298 11.68 -12.55 -1.72
CA PHE A 298 10.22 -12.40 -1.75
C PHE A 298 9.79 -10.97 -1.34
N CYS A 299 10.28 -10.48 -0.20
CA CYS A 299 10.02 -9.11 0.25
C CYS A 299 10.53 -8.06 -0.76
N LEU A 300 11.73 -8.26 -1.30
CA LEU A 300 12.31 -7.36 -2.31
C LEU A 300 11.45 -7.28 -3.58
N ASN A 301 10.97 -8.42 -4.09
CA ASN A 301 10.10 -8.44 -5.27
C ASN A 301 8.81 -7.65 -5.03
N ILE A 302 8.18 -7.82 -3.86
CA ILE A 302 6.99 -7.07 -3.46
C ILE A 302 7.28 -5.58 -3.40
N ALA A 303 8.37 -5.20 -2.72
CA ALA A 303 8.76 -3.81 -2.57
C ALA A 303 9.06 -3.14 -3.92
N LEU A 304 9.74 -3.84 -4.83
CA LEU A 304 10.05 -3.34 -6.17
C LEU A 304 8.79 -3.17 -7.04
N VAL A 305 7.83 -4.10 -6.99
CA VAL A 305 6.56 -3.89 -7.70
C VAL A 305 5.80 -2.70 -7.12
N ARG A 306 5.77 -2.54 -5.79
CA ARG A 306 5.16 -1.34 -5.18
C ARG A 306 5.89 -0.05 -5.51
N LEU A 307 7.20 -0.09 -5.71
CA LEU A 307 7.97 1.04 -6.21
C LEU A 307 7.49 1.45 -7.59
N ILE A 308 7.39 0.50 -8.53
CA ILE A 308 6.97 0.78 -9.91
C ILE A 308 5.50 1.25 -9.94
N LEU A 309 4.63 0.68 -9.09
CA LEU A 309 3.23 1.11 -8.94
C LEU A 309 3.06 2.50 -8.31
N SER A 310 4.13 3.10 -7.77
CA SER A 310 4.10 4.50 -7.31
C SER A 310 3.98 5.49 -8.48
N GLU A 311 4.09 5.00 -9.73
CA GLU A 311 3.70 5.73 -10.93
C GLU A 311 2.29 6.35 -10.82
N GLN A 312 1.29 5.60 -10.35
CA GLN A 312 -0.10 6.09 -10.33
C GLN A 312 -0.31 7.26 -9.36
N SER A 313 0.50 7.34 -8.30
CA SER A 313 0.38 8.37 -7.27
C SER A 313 1.31 9.55 -7.51
N VAL A 314 2.51 9.33 -8.04
CA VAL A 314 3.51 10.38 -8.28
C VAL A 314 3.58 10.80 -9.75
N GLY A 315 3.54 9.84 -10.68
CA GLY A 315 3.63 10.05 -12.12
C GLY A 315 2.37 10.69 -12.69
N ALA A 316 1.36 9.89 -13.08
CA ALA A 316 0.16 10.41 -13.72
C ALA A 316 -0.58 11.45 -12.87
N ALA A 317 -0.83 11.16 -11.59
CA ALA A 317 -1.48 12.13 -10.70
C ALA A 317 -0.65 13.40 -10.51
N GLY A 318 0.68 13.30 -10.42
CA GLY A 318 1.57 14.46 -10.33
C GLY A 318 1.58 15.30 -11.60
N LEU A 319 1.62 14.66 -12.79
CA LEU A 319 1.54 15.33 -14.08
C LEU A 319 0.22 16.09 -14.22
N MET A 320 -0.91 15.47 -13.89
CA MET A 320 -2.22 16.14 -13.99
C MET A 320 -2.31 17.35 -13.05
N ASN A 321 -1.75 17.26 -11.84
CA ASN A 321 -1.65 18.39 -10.93
C ASN A 321 -0.72 19.50 -11.48
N ALA A 322 0.41 19.13 -12.09
CA ALA A 322 1.35 20.08 -12.69
C ALA A 322 0.78 20.79 -13.93
N LEU A 323 -0.12 20.13 -14.68
CA LEU A 323 -0.89 20.74 -15.77
C LEU A 323 -2.04 21.64 -15.27
N GLY A 324 -2.27 21.72 -13.95
CA GLY A 324 -3.32 22.53 -13.36
C GLY A 324 -4.73 21.96 -13.57
N LEU A 325 -4.85 20.67 -13.89
CA LEU A 325 -6.15 20.04 -14.13
C LEU A 325 -6.90 19.84 -12.81
N ALA A 326 -8.12 20.39 -12.73
CA ALA A 326 -8.96 20.25 -11.55
C ALA A 326 -9.33 18.78 -11.28
N ALA A 327 -9.57 18.43 -10.01
CA ALA A 327 -9.94 17.07 -9.62
C ALA A 327 -11.20 16.57 -10.37
N GLU A 328 -12.15 17.45 -10.70
CA GLU A 328 -13.34 17.11 -11.47
C GLU A 328 -13.01 16.66 -12.90
N GLN A 329 -12.05 17.32 -13.56
CA GLN A 329 -11.62 16.97 -14.91
C GLN A 329 -10.99 15.57 -14.95
N GLN A 330 -10.46 15.10 -13.82
CA GLN A 330 -9.84 13.80 -13.67
C GLN A 330 -10.86 12.70 -13.24
N ARG A 331 -12.12 13.05 -12.94
CA ARG A 331 -13.13 12.11 -12.40
C ARG A 331 -13.31 10.87 -13.29
N TRP A 332 -13.40 11.07 -14.61
CA TRP A 332 -13.58 9.97 -15.57
C TRP A 332 -12.34 9.08 -15.71
N LEU A 333 -11.13 9.65 -15.68
CA LEU A 333 -9.88 8.90 -15.64
C LEU A 333 -9.89 7.91 -14.47
N TYR A 334 -10.20 8.40 -13.26
CA TYR A 334 -10.23 7.53 -12.09
C TYR A 334 -11.43 6.59 -12.04
N GLY A 335 -12.52 6.88 -12.75
CA GLY A 335 -13.59 5.93 -13.03
C GLY A 335 -13.11 4.73 -13.86
N VAL A 336 -12.32 4.99 -14.91
CA VAL A 336 -11.68 3.94 -15.71
C VAL A 336 -10.69 3.13 -14.88
N VAL A 337 -9.84 3.80 -14.08
CA VAL A 337 -8.90 3.15 -13.14
C VAL A 337 -9.64 2.27 -12.14
N LEU A 338 -10.77 2.73 -11.59
CA LEU A 338 -11.59 1.96 -10.64
C LEU A 338 -12.13 0.67 -11.30
N LEU A 339 -12.73 0.79 -12.49
CA LEU A 339 -13.24 -0.37 -13.24
C LEU A 339 -12.13 -1.35 -13.59
N ALA A 340 -10.97 -0.86 -14.03
CA ALA A 340 -9.80 -1.68 -14.33
C ALA A 340 -9.25 -2.39 -13.07
N THR A 341 -9.27 -1.71 -11.91
CA THR A 341 -8.88 -2.31 -10.62
C THR A 341 -9.84 -3.44 -10.24
N ILE A 342 -11.15 -3.23 -10.35
CA ILE A 342 -12.17 -4.25 -10.10
C ILE A 342 -11.96 -5.45 -11.03
N ALA A 343 -11.78 -5.19 -12.33
CA ALA A 343 -11.51 -6.23 -13.32
C ALA A 343 -10.23 -7.02 -12.98
N GLY A 344 -9.14 -6.35 -12.58
CA GLY A 344 -7.89 -7.02 -12.19
C GLY A 344 -8.04 -7.90 -10.95
N VAL A 345 -8.78 -7.45 -9.94
CA VAL A 345 -9.07 -8.24 -8.73
C VAL A 345 -9.91 -9.48 -9.08
N VAL A 346 -10.96 -9.31 -9.88
CA VAL A 346 -11.86 -10.40 -10.29
C VAL A 346 -11.15 -11.42 -11.19
N VAL A 347 -10.38 -10.94 -12.18
CA VAL A 347 -9.60 -11.82 -13.07
C VAL A 347 -8.57 -12.59 -12.26
N SER A 348 -7.84 -11.93 -11.35
CA SER A 348 -6.90 -12.64 -10.48
C SER A 348 -7.63 -13.70 -9.66
N ALA A 349 -8.70 -13.35 -8.94
CA ALA A 349 -9.41 -14.28 -8.08
C ALA A 349 -10.00 -15.50 -8.80
N THR A 350 -10.49 -15.33 -10.04
CA THR A 350 -11.11 -16.42 -10.81
C THR A 350 -10.11 -17.27 -11.57
N THR A 351 -9.00 -16.70 -12.04
CA THR A 351 -8.01 -17.42 -12.86
C THR A 351 -6.83 -17.94 -12.03
N LEU A 352 -6.72 -17.59 -10.75
CA LEU A 352 -5.61 -18.00 -9.90
C LEU A 352 -5.63 -19.50 -9.60
N ASN A 353 -4.58 -20.17 -10.02
CA ASN A 353 -4.30 -21.57 -9.74
C ASN A 353 -2.78 -21.76 -9.71
N GLN A 354 -2.31 -22.92 -9.25
CA GLN A 354 -0.87 -23.20 -9.10
C GLN A 354 -0.08 -23.02 -10.41
N LYS A 355 -0.71 -23.25 -11.57
CA LYS A 355 -0.12 -23.06 -12.90
C LYS A 355 -0.12 -21.60 -13.38
N THR A 356 -1.07 -20.79 -12.94
CA THR A 356 -1.24 -19.40 -13.41
C THR A 356 -0.56 -18.38 -12.50
N LEU A 357 -0.07 -18.79 -11.31
CA LEU A 357 0.66 -17.93 -10.36
C LEU A 357 1.82 -17.15 -11.01
N ALA A 358 2.77 -17.85 -11.63
CA ALA A 358 3.92 -17.21 -12.27
C ALA A 358 3.53 -16.38 -13.52
N PRO A 359 2.68 -16.88 -14.45
CA PRO A 359 2.18 -16.09 -15.57
C PRO A 359 1.46 -14.79 -15.15
N GLN A 360 0.59 -14.82 -14.14
CA GLN A 360 -0.09 -13.61 -13.65
C GLN A 360 0.91 -12.62 -13.04
N PHE A 361 1.88 -13.10 -12.25
CA PHE A 361 2.91 -12.25 -11.67
C PHE A 361 3.74 -11.55 -12.75
N LEU A 362 4.27 -12.30 -13.73
CA LEU A 362 5.05 -11.74 -14.84
C LEU A 362 4.20 -10.86 -15.75
N GLY A 363 2.97 -11.28 -16.07
CA GLY A 363 2.03 -10.52 -16.88
C GLY A 363 1.70 -9.17 -16.26
N SER A 364 1.52 -9.11 -14.92
CA SER A 364 1.30 -7.84 -14.23
C SER A 364 2.46 -6.87 -14.40
N ILE A 365 3.70 -7.34 -14.26
CA ILE A 365 4.90 -6.49 -14.43
C ILE A 365 5.01 -5.99 -15.88
N LEU A 366 4.70 -6.84 -16.86
CA LEU A 366 4.73 -6.46 -18.27
C LEU A 366 3.66 -5.40 -18.60
N LEU A 367 2.46 -5.54 -18.07
CA LEU A 367 1.39 -4.55 -18.23
C LEU A 367 1.75 -3.21 -17.59
N ILE A 368 2.41 -3.22 -16.42
CA ILE A 368 2.94 -2.01 -15.79
C ILE A 368 4.00 -1.34 -16.69
N ALA A 369 4.94 -2.12 -17.24
CA ALA A 369 5.96 -1.60 -18.15
C ALA A 369 5.33 -0.94 -19.39
N LEU A 370 4.34 -1.61 -20.00
CA LEU A 370 3.63 -1.08 -21.16
C LEU A 370 2.90 0.22 -20.83
N GLY A 371 2.17 0.27 -19.72
CA GLY A 371 1.49 1.47 -19.25
C GLY A 371 2.46 2.65 -19.04
N ALA A 372 3.58 2.40 -18.36
CA ALA A 372 4.60 3.42 -18.10
C ALA A 372 5.24 3.95 -19.40
N PHE A 373 5.52 3.11 -20.39
CA PHE A 373 6.08 3.56 -21.66
C PHE A 373 5.09 4.32 -22.55
N LEU A 374 3.78 4.06 -22.42
CA LEU A 374 2.75 4.85 -23.09
C LEU A 374 2.72 6.30 -22.54
N ASP A 375 2.91 6.47 -21.23
CA ASP A 375 2.86 7.77 -20.56
C ASP A 375 4.15 8.60 -20.74
N ALA A 376 5.27 7.96 -21.11
CA ALA A 376 6.59 8.57 -21.31
C ALA A 376 6.71 9.61 -22.46
N ARG A 377 5.60 9.92 -23.13
CA ARG A 377 5.52 10.85 -24.27
C ARG A 377 4.49 11.96 -24.01
N ALA A 378 4.23 12.31 -22.75
CA ALA A 378 3.31 13.37 -22.40
C ALA A 378 3.79 14.75 -22.88
N THR A 379 2.82 15.63 -23.16
CA THR A 379 3.02 17.02 -23.60
C THR A 379 2.06 17.93 -22.83
N VAL A 380 2.12 19.25 -23.04
CA VAL A 380 1.16 20.20 -22.46
C VAL A 380 -0.29 19.89 -22.87
N LEU A 381 -0.48 19.27 -24.03
CA LEU A 381 -1.79 18.87 -24.56
C LEU A 381 -2.29 17.54 -23.99
N THR A 382 -1.54 16.91 -23.07
CA THR A 382 -1.96 15.65 -22.46
C THR A 382 -3.15 15.88 -21.55
N ALA A 383 -4.32 15.49 -22.05
CA ALA A 383 -5.57 15.48 -21.28
C ALA A 383 -5.77 14.12 -20.57
N PRO A 384 -6.64 14.04 -19.56
CA PRO A 384 -6.92 12.79 -18.84
C PRO A 384 -7.29 11.62 -19.74
N VAL A 385 -7.99 11.89 -20.85
CA VAL A 385 -8.39 10.87 -21.84
C VAL A 385 -7.21 10.13 -22.46
N ASN A 386 -6.07 10.81 -22.64
CA ASN A 386 -4.87 10.20 -23.21
C ASN A 386 -4.25 9.16 -22.27
N LEU A 387 -4.55 9.25 -20.97
CA LEU A 387 -4.05 8.36 -19.92
C LEU A 387 -5.02 7.21 -19.60
N TYR A 388 -6.20 7.12 -20.24
CA TYR A 388 -7.19 6.09 -19.90
C TYR A 388 -6.64 4.68 -20.09
N LEU A 389 -5.99 4.41 -21.22
CA LEU A 389 -5.45 3.09 -21.52
C LEU A 389 -4.29 2.72 -20.60
N SER A 390 -3.28 3.59 -20.49
CA SER A 390 -2.10 3.35 -19.67
C SER A 390 -2.48 3.14 -18.20
N GLN A 391 -3.27 4.05 -17.63
CA GLN A 391 -3.67 3.98 -16.23
C GLN A 391 -4.63 2.82 -15.96
N ALA A 392 -5.45 2.41 -16.93
CA ALA A 392 -6.21 1.16 -16.83
C ALA A 392 -5.29 -0.07 -16.77
N LEU A 393 -4.26 -0.14 -17.62
CA LEU A 393 -3.30 -1.26 -17.62
C LEU A 393 -2.55 -1.35 -16.28
N LEU A 394 -2.06 -0.21 -15.78
CA LEU A 394 -1.39 -0.12 -14.47
C LEU A 394 -2.32 -0.54 -13.33
N ALA A 395 -3.57 -0.06 -13.32
CA ALA A 395 -4.55 -0.37 -12.27
C ALA A 395 -4.96 -1.85 -12.28
N PHE A 396 -5.21 -2.40 -13.47
CA PHE A 396 -5.50 -3.82 -13.66
C PHE A 396 -4.33 -4.68 -13.20
N ALA A 397 -3.10 -4.30 -13.57
CA ALA A 397 -1.90 -5.02 -13.18
C ALA A 397 -1.63 -4.95 -11.66
N ALA A 398 -1.82 -3.78 -11.04
CA ALA A 398 -1.67 -3.60 -9.59
C ALA A 398 -2.61 -4.51 -8.80
N ALA A 399 -3.87 -4.60 -9.25
CA ALA A 399 -4.87 -5.48 -8.69
C ALA A 399 -4.54 -6.96 -8.93
N MET A 400 -4.14 -7.31 -10.16
CA MET A 400 -3.84 -8.69 -10.55
C MET A 400 -2.60 -9.25 -9.85
N PHE A 401 -1.59 -8.41 -9.59
CA PHE A 401 -0.34 -8.77 -8.92
C PHE A 401 -0.53 -9.26 -7.48
N LEU A 402 -1.48 -8.65 -6.76
CA LEU A 402 -1.60 -8.78 -5.31
C LEU A 402 -1.93 -10.22 -4.88
N GLY A 403 -2.78 -10.91 -5.64
CA GLY A 403 -3.18 -12.29 -5.39
C GLY A 403 -2.01 -13.27 -5.45
N PRO A 404 -1.31 -13.39 -6.60
CA PRO A 404 -0.11 -14.20 -6.74
C PRO A 404 0.99 -13.86 -5.71
N ALA A 405 1.23 -12.58 -5.46
CA ALA A 405 2.22 -12.15 -4.46
C ALA A 405 1.86 -12.67 -3.05
N PHE A 406 0.59 -12.58 -2.67
CA PHE A 406 0.12 -13.12 -1.39
C PHE A 406 0.24 -14.65 -1.33
N MET A 407 -0.12 -15.34 -2.41
CA MET A 407 -0.02 -16.80 -2.49
C MET A 407 1.42 -17.33 -2.47
N PHE A 408 2.38 -16.64 -3.10
CA PHE A 408 3.79 -16.97 -2.95
C PHE A 408 4.25 -16.85 -1.50
N GLY A 409 3.74 -15.83 -0.80
CA GLY A 409 3.95 -15.64 0.62
C GLY A 409 3.42 -16.79 1.48
N ILE A 410 2.19 -17.23 1.23
CA ILE A 410 1.60 -18.40 1.90
C ILE A 410 2.42 -19.66 1.59
N GLY A 411 2.86 -19.85 0.34
CA GLY A 411 3.73 -20.97 -0.03
C GLY A 411 5.02 -21.00 0.79
N GLN A 412 5.69 -19.86 0.96
CA GLN A 412 6.87 -19.73 1.82
C GLN A 412 6.56 -19.96 3.31
N LEU A 413 5.40 -19.50 3.78
CA LEU A 413 4.97 -19.73 5.15
C LEU A 413 4.75 -21.23 5.43
N LEU A 414 4.13 -21.95 4.49
CA LEU A 414 3.85 -23.38 4.62
C LEU A 414 5.12 -24.24 4.66
N THR A 415 6.20 -23.84 3.98
CA THR A 415 7.48 -24.57 4.06
C THR A 415 8.19 -24.36 5.39
N ARG A 416 7.99 -23.22 6.06
CA ARG A 416 8.56 -22.93 7.39
C ARG A 416 7.71 -23.47 8.55
N GLY A 417 6.39 -23.46 8.39
CA GLY A 417 5.39 -23.83 9.39
C GLY A 417 4.56 -22.64 9.87
N LEU A 418 3.29 -22.91 10.21
CA LEU A 418 2.29 -21.89 10.57
C LEU A 418 2.63 -21.06 11.82
N GLY A 419 3.61 -21.49 12.61
CA GLY A 419 4.14 -20.71 13.75
C GLY A 419 4.75 -19.36 13.34
N SER A 420 5.18 -19.21 12.07
CA SER A 420 5.77 -17.96 11.55
C SER A 420 4.76 -17.02 10.87
N ILE A 421 3.45 -17.20 11.10
CA ILE A 421 2.43 -16.39 10.42
C ILE A 421 2.49 -14.91 10.77
N ILE A 422 2.87 -14.58 12.00
CA ILE A 422 3.07 -13.20 12.46
C ILE A 422 4.13 -12.55 11.58
N THR A 423 5.30 -13.19 11.48
CA THR A 423 6.40 -12.79 10.61
C THR A 423 5.93 -12.57 9.18
N PHE A 424 5.18 -13.52 8.60
CA PHE A 424 4.67 -13.40 7.24
C PHE A 424 3.78 -12.17 7.05
N SER A 425 2.76 -12.01 7.90
CA SER A 425 1.78 -10.92 7.77
C SER A 425 2.44 -9.55 7.95
N VAL A 426 3.31 -9.42 8.94
CA VAL A 426 4.06 -8.20 9.20
C VAL A 426 4.99 -7.87 8.04
N MET A 427 5.83 -8.81 7.60
CA MET A 427 6.83 -8.56 6.56
C MET A 427 6.21 -8.36 5.19
N PHE A 428 5.08 -9.01 4.91
CA PHE A 428 4.28 -8.70 3.72
C PHE A 428 3.76 -7.26 3.79
N GLY A 429 3.18 -6.84 4.92
CA GLY A 429 2.71 -5.48 5.12
C GLY A 429 3.83 -4.43 5.04
N VAL A 430 4.99 -4.71 5.63
CA VAL A 430 6.18 -3.85 5.57
C VAL A 430 6.70 -3.72 4.15
N ALA A 431 6.87 -4.84 3.42
CA ALA A 431 7.30 -4.80 2.03
C ALA A 431 6.33 -4.00 1.14
N GLN A 432 5.02 -4.13 1.39
CA GLN A 432 3.99 -3.39 0.65
C GLN A 432 4.02 -1.88 0.91
N ASN A 433 4.00 -1.49 2.19
CA ASN A 433 3.92 -0.09 2.58
C ASN A 433 5.25 0.64 2.38
N LEU A 434 6.37 0.05 2.80
CA LEU A 434 7.69 0.65 2.58
C LEU A 434 8.04 0.68 1.10
N GLY A 435 7.70 -0.35 0.31
CA GLY A 435 7.90 -0.32 -1.14
C GLY A 435 7.16 0.83 -1.82
N GLY A 436 5.92 1.10 -1.41
CA GLY A 436 5.13 2.21 -1.93
C GLY A 436 5.65 3.58 -1.48
N LEU A 437 5.98 3.75 -0.20
CA LEU A 437 6.55 5.00 0.32
C LEU A 437 7.94 5.30 -0.26
N PHE A 438 8.80 4.28 -0.32
CA PHE A 438 10.11 4.38 -0.93
C PHE A 438 10.00 4.72 -2.42
N GLY A 439 9.10 4.04 -3.16
CA GLY A 439 8.83 4.38 -4.56
C GLY A 439 8.35 5.81 -4.76
N ALA A 440 7.36 6.24 -3.98
CA ALA A 440 6.81 7.59 -4.09
C ALA A 440 7.85 8.67 -3.74
N SER A 441 8.64 8.46 -2.69
CA SER A 441 9.69 9.40 -2.27
C SER A 441 10.85 9.45 -3.27
N LEU A 442 11.30 8.30 -3.80
CA LEU A 442 12.37 8.22 -4.79
C LEU A 442 11.95 8.83 -6.14
N LEU A 443 10.80 8.42 -6.68
CA LEU A 443 10.31 8.93 -7.96
C LEU A 443 9.95 10.41 -7.88
N GLY A 444 9.40 10.87 -6.74
CA GLY A 444 9.13 12.28 -6.53
C GLY A 444 10.41 13.10 -6.44
N THR A 445 11.47 12.55 -5.82
CA THR A 445 12.78 13.21 -5.77
C THR A 445 13.41 13.28 -7.15
N LEU A 446 13.35 12.18 -7.90
CA LEU A 446 13.80 12.14 -9.29
C LEU A 446 13.07 13.18 -10.14
N GLN A 447 11.75 13.28 -9.99
CA GLN A 447 10.94 14.29 -10.68
C GLN A 447 11.44 15.69 -10.38
N THR A 448 11.66 16.03 -9.11
CA THR A 448 12.09 17.39 -8.71
C THR A 448 13.48 17.73 -9.26
N VAL A 449 14.44 16.80 -9.15
CA VAL A 449 15.79 16.99 -9.69
C VAL A 449 15.78 17.10 -11.21
N ARG A 450 15.00 16.27 -11.90
CA ARG A 450 14.87 16.32 -13.36
C ARG A 450 14.16 17.59 -13.83
N ALA A 451 13.17 18.08 -13.09
CA ALA A 451 12.49 19.33 -13.41
C ALA A 451 13.44 20.52 -13.32
N GLN A 452 14.29 20.57 -12.29
CA GLN A 452 15.34 21.59 -12.17
C GLN A 452 16.36 21.48 -13.31
N HIS A 453 16.83 20.27 -13.64
CA HIS A 453 17.75 20.06 -14.75
C HIS A 453 17.18 20.53 -16.09
N HIS A 454 15.94 20.15 -16.42
CA HIS A 454 15.27 20.59 -17.64
C HIS A 454 14.99 22.10 -17.65
N ALA A 455 14.69 22.70 -16.49
CA ALA A 455 14.48 24.13 -16.39
C ALA A 455 15.76 24.92 -16.71
N VAL A 456 16.91 24.50 -16.15
CA VAL A 456 18.22 25.10 -16.44
C VAL A 456 18.57 24.92 -17.91
N TYR A 457 18.43 23.69 -18.43
CA TYR A 457 18.71 23.40 -19.85
C TYR A 457 17.87 24.27 -20.79
N LEU A 458 16.56 24.42 -20.53
CA LEU A 458 15.70 25.28 -21.35
C LEU A 458 16.08 26.76 -21.21
N ALA A 459 16.44 27.21 -20.01
CA ALA A 459 16.82 28.60 -19.76
C ALA A 459 18.11 29.00 -20.48
N GLU A 460 19.09 28.10 -20.57
CA GLU A 460 20.34 28.33 -21.30
C GLU A 460 20.13 28.59 -22.80
N HIS A 461 19.06 28.04 -23.38
CA HIS A 461 18.70 28.25 -24.79
C HIS A 461 17.84 29.50 -25.00
N LEU A 462 17.34 30.15 -23.94
CA LEU A 462 16.57 31.39 -24.02
C LEU A 462 17.50 32.60 -23.83
N THR A 463 18.28 32.92 -24.86
CA THR A 463 19.12 34.12 -24.83
C THR A 463 18.33 35.35 -25.30
N GLY A 464 18.45 36.48 -24.59
CA GLY A 464 17.81 37.74 -24.99
C GLY A 464 18.34 38.34 -26.30
N SER A 465 19.46 37.81 -26.80
CA SER A 465 20.02 38.11 -28.12
C SER A 465 19.32 37.39 -29.27
N ASP A 466 18.55 36.34 -29.00
CA ASP A 466 17.79 35.64 -30.03
C ASP A 466 16.55 36.47 -30.43
N PRO A 467 16.41 36.88 -31.70
CA PRO A 467 15.26 37.64 -32.17
C PRO A 467 13.92 36.94 -31.90
N SER A 468 13.88 35.60 -31.87
CA SER A 468 12.67 34.83 -31.60
C SER A 468 12.22 34.95 -30.14
N VAL A 469 13.16 34.97 -29.20
CA VAL A 469 12.90 35.17 -27.77
C VAL A 469 12.45 36.60 -27.53
N ALA A 470 13.11 37.60 -28.15
CA ALA A 470 12.70 39.00 -28.06
C ALA A 470 11.27 39.22 -28.59
N ALA A 471 10.92 38.61 -29.73
CA ALA A 471 9.56 38.69 -30.28
C ALA A 471 8.52 38.03 -29.37
N THR A 472 8.86 36.90 -28.75
CA THR A 472 7.97 36.20 -27.80
C THR A 472 7.74 37.02 -26.53
N LEU A 473 8.80 37.63 -25.98
CA LEU A 473 8.69 38.53 -24.82
C LEU A 473 7.81 39.76 -25.12
N GLN A 474 7.95 40.34 -26.31
CA GLN A 474 7.08 41.44 -26.74
C GLN A 474 5.63 40.98 -26.90
N ALA A 475 5.38 39.79 -27.44
CA ALA A 475 4.04 39.23 -27.56
C ALA A 475 3.39 39.00 -26.18
N TYR A 476 4.15 38.45 -25.22
CA TYR A 476 3.66 38.23 -23.85
C TYR A 476 3.45 39.55 -23.09
N GLY A 477 4.35 40.52 -23.21
CA GLY A 477 4.16 41.85 -22.63
C GLY A 477 2.98 42.62 -23.29
N GLY A 478 2.74 42.37 -24.58
CA GLY A 478 1.60 42.90 -25.32
C GLY A 478 0.24 42.39 -24.82
N ALA A 479 0.17 41.17 -24.29
CA ALA A 479 -1.04 40.62 -23.70
C ALA A 479 -1.52 41.43 -22.46
N TYR A 480 -0.60 42.09 -21.76
CA TYR A 480 -0.89 42.96 -20.62
C TYR A 480 -1.01 44.44 -21.00
N ALA A 481 -0.96 44.79 -22.30
CA ALA A 481 -1.03 46.19 -22.75
C ALA A 481 -2.31 46.92 -22.33
N ALA A 482 -3.42 46.19 -22.16
CA ALA A 482 -4.70 46.75 -21.77
C ALA A 482 -4.83 47.03 -20.26
N THR A 483 -4.08 46.32 -19.43
CA THR A 483 -4.19 46.39 -17.96
C THR A 483 -2.98 47.06 -17.30
N GLN A 484 -1.83 47.09 -17.98
CA GLN A 484 -0.57 47.61 -17.47
C GLN A 484 -0.03 48.71 -18.41
N GLY A 485 -0.15 49.98 -17.99
CA GLY A 485 0.26 51.12 -18.82
C GLY A 485 1.78 51.30 -18.91
N ASP A 486 2.50 50.93 -17.86
CA ASP A 486 3.95 51.11 -17.78
C ASP A 486 4.69 50.06 -18.64
N PRO A 487 5.52 50.49 -19.64
CA PRO A 487 6.32 49.58 -20.45
C PRO A 487 7.29 48.68 -19.65
N ALA A 488 7.85 49.16 -18.54
CA ALA A 488 8.81 48.39 -17.74
C ALA A 488 8.13 47.23 -17.02
N PHE A 489 6.96 47.48 -16.41
CA PHE A 489 6.18 46.42 -15.78
C PHE A 489 5.64 45.41 -16.80
N ARG A 490 5.21 45.86 -17.99
CA ARG A 490 4.82 44.94 -19.08
C ARG A 490 5.94 44.01 -19.54
N ALA A 491 7.16 44.52 -19.61
CA ALA A 491 8.32 43.70 -19.94
C ALA A 491 8.58 42.65 -18.86
N ALA A 492 8.44 43.02 -17.57
CA ALA A 492 8.55 42.09 -16.45
C ALA A 492 7.45 41.02 -16.49
N ASP A 493 6.21 41.39 -16.77
CA ASP A 493 5.07 40.45 -16.92
C ASP A 493 5.32 39.46 -18.07
N GLY A 494 5.89 39.93 -19.19
CA GLY A 494 6.28 39.08 -20.32
C GLY A 494 7.33 38.03 -19.95
N VAL A 495 8.35 38.43 -19.17
CA VAL A 495 9.38 37.51 -18.63
C VAL A 495 8.77 36.52 -17.64
N ALA A 496 7.84 36.95 -16.80
CA ALA A 496 7.16 36.08 -15.84
C ALA A 496 6.35 34.98 -16.54
N LEU A 497 5.58 35.34 -17.59
CA LEU A 497 4.85 34.36 -18.39
C LEU A 497 5.78 33.37 -19.11
N LEU A 498 6.88 33.85 -19.71
CA LEU A 498 7.85 32.97 -20.35
C LEU A 498 8.47 31.98 -19.34
N THR A 499 8.80 32.47 -18.14
CA THR A 499 9.33 31.65 -17.05
C THR A 499 8.31 30.61 -16.59
N GLN A 500 7.03 30.99 -16.47
CA GLN A 500 5.95 30.05 -16.12
C GLN A 500 5.82 28.93 -17.16
N GLN A 501 5.87 29.26 -18.45
CA GLN A 501 5.84 28.28 -19.54
C GLN A 501 7.07 27.35 -19.51
N LEU A 502 8.26 27.90 -19.31
CA LEU A 502 9.49 27.12 -19.18
C LEU A 502 9.41 26.13 -18.01
N VAL A 503 8.96 26.58 -16.84
CA VAL A 503 8.80 25.72 -15.66
C VAL A 503 7.76 24.64 -15.91
N GLN A 504 6.65 24.95 -16.59
CA GLN A 504 5.65 23.96 -16.96
C GLN A 504 6.22 22.88 -17.89
N GLN A 505 6.93 23.28 -18.95
CA GLN A 505 7.57 22.36 -19.89
C GLN A 505 8.63 21.48 -19.21
N ALA A 506 9.48 22.08 -18.37
CA ALA A 506 10.48 21.36 -17.60
C ALA A 506 9.87 20.29 -16.69
N ASN A 507 8.74 20.59 -16.04
CA ASN A 507 8.01 19.62 -15.23
C ASN A 507 7.47 18.46 -16.06
N ILE A 508 6.91 18.72 -17.25
CA ILE A 508 6.38 17.67 -18.14
C ILE A 508 7.50 16.74 -18.62
N LEU A 509 8.64 17.31 -19.04
CA LEU A 509 9.82 16.52 -19.42
C LEU A 509 10.34 15.68 -18.25
N ALA A 510 10.33 16.21 -17.03
CA ALA A 510 10.69 15.47 -15.84
C ALA A 510 9.74 14.29 -15.55
N PHE A 511 8.43 14.46 -15.73
CA PHE A 511 7.47 13.35 -15.63
C PHE A 511 7.71 12.30 -16.72
N ASN A 512 8.01 12.70 -17.95
CA ASN A 512 8.38 11.77 -19.01
C ASN A 512 9.61 10.92 -18.64
N ASP A 513 10.63 11.51 -18.02
CA ASP A 513 11.79 10.78 -17.53
C ASP A 513 11.42 9.80 -16.40
N VAL A 514 10.55 10.21 -15.49
CA VAL A 514 10.02 9.35 -14.42
C VAL A 514 9.29 8.14 -14.99
N PHE A 515 8.40 8.34 -15.97
CA PHE A 515 7.70 7.25 -16.66
C PHE A 515 8.67 6.29 -17.37
N ARG A 516 9.71 6.81 -18.04
CA ARG A 516 10.75 5.98 -18.67
C ARG A 516 11.51 5.15 -17.65
N VAL A 517 11.92 5.74 -16.54
CA VAL A 517 12.64 5.05 -15.46
C VAL A 517 11.77 3.93 -14.88
N ILE A 518 10.49 4.18 -14.63
CA ILE A 518 9.53 3.16 -14.18
C ILE A 518 9.43 2.02 -15.19
N GLY A 519 9.28 2.33 -16.48
CA GLY A 519 9.23 1.33 -17.55
C GLY A 519 10.51 0.47 -17.62
N ILE A 520 11.69 1.10 -17.51
CA ILE A 520 12.99 0.39 -17.49
C ILE A 520 13.11 -0.51 -16.26
N ILE A 521 12.76 -0.02 -15.07
CA ILE A 521 12.79 -0.82 -13.84
C ILE A 521 11.80 -1.99 -13.94
N ALA A 522 10.62 -1.78 -14.52
CA ALA A 522 9.63 -2.84 -14.74
C ALA A 522 10.13 -3.92 -15.70
N VAL A 523 10.81 -3.54 -16.79
CA VAL A 523 11.42 -4.51 -17.71
C VAL A 523 12.55 -5.29 -17.02
N ALA A 524 13.41 -4.61 -16.27
CA ALA A 524 14.48 -5.26 -15.51
C ALA A 524 13.91 -6.24 -14.46
N GLN A 525 12.87 -5.82 -13.74
CA GLN A 525 12.11 -6.64 -12.79
C GLN A 525 11.51 -7.88 -13.48
N PHE A 526 10.94 -7.71 -14.67
CA PHE A 526 10.36 -8.81 -15.45
C PHE A 526 11.41 -9.86 -15.77
N PHE A 527 12.56 -9.46 -16.32
CA PHE A 527 13.64 -10.40 -16.63
C PHE A 527 14.21 -11.08 -15.38
N TYR A 528 14.39 -10.33 -14.29
CA TYR A 528 14.82 -10.87 -13.00
C TYR A 528 13.84 -11.91 -12.46
N ALA A 529 12.54 -11.59 -12.41
CA ALA A 529 11.51 -12.50 -11.92
C ALA A 529 11.37 -13.72 -12.83
N ALA A 530 11.42 -13.54 -14.16
CA ALA A 530 11.37 -14.63 -15.12
C ALA A 530 12.54 -15.59 -14.95
N LEU A 531 13.76 -15.06 -14.81
CA LEU A 531 14.96 -15.85 -14.53
C LEU A 531 14.80 -16.65 -13.24
N LEU A 532 14.30 -16.03 -12.16
CA LEU A 532 14.04 -16.74 -10.90
C LEU A 532 13.03 -17.88 -11.07
N PHE A 533 11.93 -17.68 -11.79
CA PHE A 533 10.95 -18.74 -12.03
C PHE A 533 11.54 -19.88 -12.87
N VAL A 534 12.36 -19.58 -13.88
CA VAL A 534 13.06 -20.59 -14.67
C VAL A 534 14.03 -21.39 -13.81
N LEU A 535 14.83 -20.73 -12.97
CA LEU A 535 15.78 -21.39 -12.07
C LEU A 535 15.07 -22.29 -11.04
N LEU A 536 13.93 -21.85 -10.51
CA LEU A 536 13.11 -22.65 -9.59
C LEU A 536 12.52 -23.87 -10.31
N ALA A 537 12.01 -23.72 -11.53
CA ALA A 537 11.49 -24.82 -12.33
C ALA A 537 12.58 -25.86 -12.67
N VAL A 538 13.78 -25.41 -13.03
CA VAL A 538 14.94 -26.29 -13.30
C VAL A 538 15.35 -27.06 -12.05
N ARG A 539 15.40 -26.40 -10.88
CA ARG A 539 15.73 -27.07 -9.61
C ARG A 539 14.69 -28.10 -9.22
N ALA A 540 13.40 -27.79 -9.36
CA ALA A 540 12.32 -28.75 -9.09
C ALA A 540 12.42 -29.99 -9.99
N LYS A 541 12.71 -29.79 -11.29
CA LYS A 541 12.90 -30.90 -12.23
C LYS A 541 14.12 -31.76 -11.90
N ARG A 542 15.23 -31.15 -11.45
CA ARG A 542 16.44 -31.88 -11.02
C ARG A 542 16.20 -32.70 -9.74
N GLN A 543 15.45 -32.16 -8.78
CA GLN A 543 15.10 -32.88 -7.54
C GLN A 543 14.11 -34.02 -7.79
N GLY A 544 13.18 -33.86 -8.72
CA GLY A 544 12.25 -34.93 -9.13
C GLY A 544 12.87 -36.02 -10.00
N ALA A 545 14.06 -35.81 -10.55
CA ALA A 545 14.81 -36.78 -11.34
C ALA A 545 15.82 -37.61 -10.52
N ALA A 546 15.92 -37.38 -9.20
CA ALA A 546 16.74 -38.21 -8.32
C ALA A 546 16.03 -39.56 -8.09
N PRO A 547 16.68 -40.72 -8.32
CA PRO A 547 16.06 -42.02 -8.07
C PRO A 547 15.70 -42.16 -6.59
N PRO A 548 14.55 -42.79 -6.26
CA PRO A 548 14.13 -42.97 -4.88
C PRO A 548 15.21 -43.74 -4.11
N ALA A 549 15.56 -43.26 -2.92
CA ALA A 549 16.51 -43.94 -2.05
C ALA A 549 16.01 -45.37 -1.77
N PRO A 550 16.89 -46.40 -1.80
CA PRO A 550 16.46 -47.77 -1.55
C PRO A 550 15.82 -47.89 -0.17
N PRO A 551 14.76 -48.69 -0.02
CA PRO A 551 14.04 -48.83 1.24
C PRO A 551 15.00 -49.31 2.32
N GLN A 552 15.06 -48.58 3.43
CA GLN A 552 15.75 -49.02 4.63
C GLN A 552 15.06 -50.29 5.12
N THR A 553 15.72 -51.44 4.95
CA THR A 553 15.28 -52.70 5.51
C THR A 553 15.31 -52.59 7.03
N SER A 554 14.13 -52.52 7.65
CA SER A 554 13.98 -52.67 9.09
C SER A 554 14.57 -54.01 9.51
N SER A 555 15.67 -53.98 10.27
CA SER A 555 16.14 -55.16 10.98
C SER A 555 15.05 -55.62 11.95
N LYS A 556 14.57 -56.84 11.76
CA LYS A 556 13.70 -57.54 12.72
C LYS A 556 14.42 -57.61 14.08
N PRO A 557 13.72 -57.43 15.21
CA PRO A 557 14.24 -57.88 16.49
C PRO A 557 14.25 -59.41 16.51
N ALA A 558 15.42 -59.98 16.84
CA ALA A 558 15.56 -61.41 17.07
C ALA A 558 14.72 -61.82 18.29
N SER A 559 13.89 -62.83 18.09
CA SER A 559 13.25 -63.61 19.14
C SER A 559 14.31 -64.42 19.89
N GLU A 560 14.46 -64.20 21.19
CA GLU A 560 15.10 -65.17 22.09
C GLU A 560 14.09 -66.25 22.49
N PRO A 561 14.47 -67.54 22.51
CA PRO A 561 13.64 -68.62 23.03
C PRO A 561 13.96 -68.96 24.50
N ALA A 562 12.89 -69.36 25.20
CA ALA A 562 12.78 -70.01 26.51
C ALA A 562 13.02 -69.16 27.77
#